data_AF-A0A482V8Q5-F1
#
_entry.id   AF-A0A482V8Q5-F1
#
_cell.length_a   1.000
_cell.length_b   1.000
_cell.length_c   1.000
_cell.angle_alpha   90.00
_cell.angle_beta   90.00
_cell.angle_gamma   90.00
#
_symmetry.space_group_name_H-M   'P 1'
#
loop_
_entity.id
_entity.type
_entity.pdbx_description
1 polymer ?
#
loop_
_entity_poly.entity_id
_entity_poly.type
_entity_poly.pdbx_seq_one_letter_code
_entity_poly.pdbx_strand_id
1 'polypeptide(L)'
;MVTAKKIVINKRFDGMPKPTDFKIIQEQLPPLKDGEAEFLSVDPYMRAYAHNIPLGDIMVGTQVAKVIESKNDKYPVGKYVVGKFDWRSHTISSGLPSNVQGAGNAPAPYIIPDLGGLPRSYVLGVLGMPGLVSSL
;
A
#
# COMPACT_ATOMS: atom_id res chain seq x y z
N MET A 1 2.13 -20.23 -4.77
CA MET A 1 2.59 -18.98 -5.42
C MET A 1 1.37 -18.13 -5.70
N VAL A 2 1.35 -16.89 -5.20
CA VAL A 2 0.22 -15.97 -5.39
C VAL A 2 0.50 -15.08 -6.59
N THR A 3 -0.51 -14.84 -7.44
CA THR A 3 -0.41 -13.87 -8.54
C THR A 3 -0.84 -12.50 -8.03
N ALA A 4 0.10 -11.58 -7.93
CA ALA A 4 -0.16 -10.19 -7.58
C ALA A 4 -0.44 -9.37 -8.85
N LYS A 5 -1.38 -8.42 -8.74
CA LYS A 5 -1.62 -7.39 -9.75
C LYS A 5 -1.03 -6.09 -9.24
N LYS A 6 -0.25 -5.38 -10.05
CA LYS A 6 0.25 -4.04 -9.76
C LYS A 6 -0.18 -3.04 -10.82
N ILE A 7 -0.42 -1.80 -10.41
CA ILE A 7 -0.79 -0.70 -11.30
C ILE A 7 0.45 0.15 -11.54
N VAL A 8 0.86 0.27 -12.80
CA VAL A 8 2.01 1.08 -13.22
C VAL A 8 1.57 2.29 -14.02
N ILE A 9 2.38 3.35 -14.01
CA ILE A 9 2.17 4.51 -14.89
C ILE A 9 2.58 4.13 -16.30
N ASN A 10 1.62 4.17 -17.22
CA ASN A 10 1.85 3.91 -18.63
C ASN A 10 2.09 5.20 -19.43
N LYS A 11 1.44 6.30 -19.06
CA LYS A 11 1.59 7.61 -19.72
C LYS A 11 1.64 8.74 -18.71
N ARG A 12 2.29 9.85 -19.08
CA ARG A 12 2.22 11.10 -18.31
C ARG A 12 0.82 11.68 -18.41
N PHE A 13 0.31 12.19 -17.30
CA PHE A 13 -1.03 12.76 -17.26
C PHE A 13 -1.05 14.07 -18.04
N ASP A 14 -2.03 14.18 -18.95
CA ASP A 14 -2.37 15.42 -19.64
C ASP A 14 -3.70 15.92 -19.07
N GLY A 15 -3.60 16.90 -18.16
CA GLY A 15 -4.71 17.33 -17.33
C GLY A 15 -5.10 16.27 -16.28
N MET A 16 -6.38 15.88 -16.25
CA MET A 16 -6.89 14.88 -15.32
C MET A 16 -6.42 13.46 -15.69
N PRO A 17 -6.05 12.62 -14.71
CA PRO A 17 -5.61 11.25 -14.99
C PRO A 17 -6.73 10.44 -15.63
N LYS A 18 -6.41 9.73 -16.71
CA LYS A 18 -7.33 8.86 -17.46
C LYS A 18 -6.99 7.39 -17.20
N PRO A 19 -7.96 6.46 -17.31
CA PRO A 19 -7.68 5.03 -17.17
C PRO A 19 -6.56 4.51 -18.08
N THR A 20 -6.41 5.10 -19.28
CA THR A 20 -5.35 4.78 -20.26
C THR A 20 -3.94 5.15 -19.83
N ASP A 21 -3.82 6.00 -18.80
CA ASP A 21 -2.54 6.45 -18.26
C ASP A 21 -1.94 5.41 -17.30
N PHE A 22 -2.73 4.40 -16.93
CA PHE A 22 -2.33 3.30 -16.07
C PHE A 22 -2.35 1.98 -16.83
N LYS A 23 -1.55 1.02 -16.36
CA LYS A 23 -1.57 -0.36 -16.85
C LYS A 23 -1.50 -1.33 -15.67
N ILE A 24 -2.28 -2.42 -15.76
CA ILE A 24 -2.20 -3.52 -14.79
C ILE A 24 -1.17 -4.53 -15.29
N ILE A 25 -0.21 -4.85 -14.44
CA ILE A 25 0.80 -5.88 -14.67
C ILE A 25 0.60 -6.99 -13.63
N GLN A 26 0.77 -8.24 -14.05
CA GLN A 26 0.76 -9.39 -13.15
C GLN A 26 2.19 -9.82 -12.82
N GLU A 27 2.43 -10.17 -11.57
CA GLU A 27 3.69 -10.75 -11.10
C GLU A 27 3.42 -11.93 -10.16
N GLN A 28 4.30 -12.93 -10.18
CA GLN A 28 4.22 -14.03 -9.21
C GLN A 28 5.03 -13.66 -7.97
N LEU A 29 4.39 -13.77 -6.81
CA LEU A 29 5.07 -13.57 -5.54
C LEU A 29 5.76 -14.87 -5.10
N PRO A 30 7.00 -14.79 -4.58
CA PRO A 30 7.67 -15.93 -4.00
C PRO A 30 6.94 -16.41 -2.73
N PRO A 31 7.21 -17.65 -2.26
CA PRO A 31 6.75 -18.08 -0.95
C PRO A 31 7.28 -17.18 0.18
N LEU A 32 6.50 -17.04 1.26
CA LEU A 32 6.91 -16.26 2.43
C LEU A 32 8.14 -16.84 3.11
N LYS A 33 9.09 -15.96 3.45
CA LYS A 33 10.23 -16.26 4.31
C LYS A 33 9.92 -15.93 5.76
N ASP A 34 10.75 -16.43 6.67
CA ASP A 34 10.59 -16.18 8.09
C ASP A 34 10.73 -14.68 8.39
N GLY A 35 9.81 -14.14 9.20
CA GLY A 35 9.72 -12.71 9.46
C GLY A 35 8.95 -11.89 8.39
N GLU A 36 8.40 -12.52 7.36
CA GLU A 36 7.57 -11.84 6.35
C GLU A 36 6.07 -12.10 6.54
N ALA A 37 5.26 -11.15 6.06
CA ALA A 37 3.80 -11.27 6.00
C ALA A 37 3.27 -10.86 4.62
N GLU A 38 2.20 -11.52 4.18
CA GLU A 38 1.48 -11.21 2.95
C GLU A 38 0.23 -10.37 3.23
N PHE A 39 0.07 -9.30 2.44
CA PHE A 39 -0.93 -8.27 2.62
C PHE A 39 -1.83 -8.13 1.39
N LEU A 40 -3.16 -8.15 1.56
CA LEU A 40 -4.15 -7.87 0.51
C LEU A 40 -4.66 -6.42 0.59
N SER A 41 -4.47 -5.62 -0.45
CA SER A 41 -4.92 -4.23 -0.50
C SER A 41 -6.45 -4.08 -0.52
N VAL A 42 -6.97 -3.17 0.30
CA VAL A 42 -8.40 -2.85 0.42
C VAL A 42 -8.71 -1.48 -0.18
N ASP A 43 -7.91 -0.46 0.13
CA ASP A 43 -8.10 0.91 -0.33
C ASP A 43 -6.74 1.61 -0.50
N PRO A 44 -6.35 2.04 -1.71
CA PRO A 44 -5.13 2.81 -1.93
C PRO A 44 -5.39 4.33 -1.82
N TYR A 45 -4.66 5.01 -0.94
CA TYR A 45 -4.65 6.47 -0.86
C TYR A 45 -3.51 7.05 -1.72
N MET A 46 -3.84 8.04 -2.56
CA MET A 46 -2.87 8.79 -3.35
C MET A 46 -2.48 10.07 -2.61
N ARG A 47 -1.18 10.32 -2.49
CA ARG A 47 -0.64 11.67 -2.36
C ARG A 47 -0.12 12.07 -3.75
N ALA A 48 -0.42 13.28 -4.21
CA ALA A 48 -0.19 13.75 -5.58
C ALA A 48 1.31 13.81 -5.98
N TYR A 49 1.93 12.64 -6.21
CA TYR A 49 3.34 12.50 -6.62
C TYR A 49 3.50 11.81 -7.98
N ALA A 50 2.41 11.56 -8.71
CA ALA A 50 2.44 10.84 -9.98
C ALA A 50 3.36 11.49 -11.03
N HIS A 51 3.61 12.80 -10.92
CA HIS A 51 4.51 13.51 -11.82
C HIS A 51 5.98 13.04 -11.73
N ASN A 52 6.43 12.60 -10.55
CA ASN A 52 7.82 12.21 -10.30
C ASN A 52 8.07 10.70 -10.44
N ILE A 53 7.04 9.90 -10.73
CA ILE A 53 7.18 8.44 -10.88
C ILE A 53 7.57 8.15 -12.34
N PRO A 54 8.66 7.42 -12.62
CA PRO A 54 9.03 7.04 -13.99
C PRO A 54 7.92 6.28 -14.74
N LEU A 55 7.91 6.37 -16.07
CA LEU A 55 7.00 5.55 -16.87
C LEU A 55 7.40 4.07 -16.75
N GLY A 56 6.41 3.20 -16.59
CA GLY A 56 6.59 1.78 -16.33
C GLY A 56 6.70 1.41 -14.85
N ASP A 57 6.90 2.39 -13.96
CA ASP A 57 7.01 2.15 -12.52
C ASP A 57 5.66 2.07 -11.82
N ILE A 58 5.66 1.38 -10.68
CA ILE A 58 4.47 1.18 -9.85
C ILE A 58 4.00 2.52 -9.26
N MET A 59 2.68 2.71 -9.26
CA MET A 59 2.06 3.83 -8.59
C MET A 59 2.32 3.75 -7.08
N VAL A 60 2.99 4.75 -6.51
CA VAL A 60 3.29 4.79 -5.08
C VAL A 60 2.06 5.19 -4.28
N GLY A 61 1.88 4.57 -3.12
CA GLY A 61 0.73 4.86 -2.27
C GLY A 61 0.73 4.12 -0.95
N THR A 62 0.04 4.71 0.03
CA THR A 62 -0.29 4.05 1.29
C THR A 62 -1.58 3.26 1.10
N GLN A 63 -1.64 2.07 1.70
CA GLN A 63 -2.80 1.19 1.60
C GLN A 63 -3.18 0.66 2.97
N VAL A 64 -4.48 0.43 3.15
CA VAL A 64 -4.97 -0.52 4.15
C VAL A 64 -4.86 -1.90 3.54
N ALA A 65 -4.26 -2.84 4.27
CA ALA A 65 -4.16 -4.21 3.81
C ALA A 65 -4.47 -5.22 4.92
N LYS A 66 -5.05 -6.36 4.53
CA LYS A 66 -5.30 -7.47 5.44
C LYS A 66 -4.14 -8.44 5.42
N VAL A 67 -3.65 -8.87 6.58
CA VAL A 67 -2.69 -9.96 6.69
C VAL A 67 -3.40 -11.26 6.35
N ILE A 68 -3.01 -11.89 5.25
CA ILE A 68 -3.63 -13.14 4.79
C ILE A 68 -2.77 -14.36 5.11
N GLU A 69 -1.45 -14.18 5.21
CA GLU A 69 -0.49 -15.19 5.66
C GLU A 69 0.67 -14.47 6.37
N SER A 70 1.24 -15.06 7.42
CA SER A 70 2.32 -14.42 8.18
C SER A 70 3.23 -15.44 8.85
N LYS A 71 4.54 -15.16 8.75
CA LYS A 71 5.61 -15.76 9.54
C LYS A 71 6.26 -14.72 10.45
N ASN A 72 5.54 -13.65 10.77
CA ASN A 72 5.98 -12.56 11.62
C ASN A 72 4.97 -12.34 12.74
N ASP A 73 5.36 -12.65 13.98
CA ASP A 73 4.48 -12.57 15.15
C ASP A 73 3.94 -11.16 15.42
N LYS A 74 4.62 -10.11 14.91
CA LYS A 74 4.14 -8.72 15.00
C LYS A 74 2.93 -8.44 14.11
N TYR A 75 2.67 -9.27 13.10
CA TYR A 75 1.57 -9.11 12.15
C TYR A 75 0.76 -10.40 12.06
N PRO A 76 -0.15 -10.66 13.02
CA PRO A 76 -0.98 -11.86 13.01
C PRO A 76 -1.94 -11.90 11.82
N VAL A 77 -2.19 -13.10 11.28
CA VAL A 77 -3.17 -13.34 10.22
C VAL A 77 -4.55 -12.81 10.63
N GLY A 78 -5.25 -12.19 9.68
CA GLY A 78 -6.59 -11.62 9.88
C GLY A 78 -6.59 -10.18 10.39
N LYS A 79 -5.45 -9.66 10.87
CA LYS A 79 -5.32 -8.25 11.24
C LYS A 79 -5.27 -7.36 10.00
N TYR A 80 -5.68 -6.10 10.18
CA TYR A 80 -5.55 -5.06 9.17
C TYR A 80 -4.38 -4.17 9.55
N VAL A 81 -3.62 -3.76 8.55
CA VAL A 81 -2.49 -2.85 8.72
C VAL A 81 -2.62 -1.66 7.78
N VAL A 82 -1.96 -0.57 8.13
CA VAL A 82 -1.67 0.52 7.21
C VAL A 82 -0.17 0.52 6.94
N GLY A 83 0.19 0.57 5.66
CA GLY A 83 1.57 0.61 5.25
C GLY A 83 1.71 1.20 3.85
N LYS A 84 2.95 1.55 3.51
CA LYS A 84 3.27 1.97 2.15
C LYS A 84 3.61 0.73 1.31
N PHE A 85 2.60 0.23 0.62
CA PHE A 85 2.69 -1.02 -0.15
C PHE A 85 2.65 -0.79 -1.67
N ASP A 86 2.51 0.48 -2.10
CA ASP A 86 2.28 0.87 -3.48
C ASP A 86 1.03 0.21 -4.07
N TRP A 87 0.64 0.58 -5.29
CA TRP A 87 -0.61 0.12 -5.88
C TRP A 87 -0.49 -1.32 -6.40
N ARG A 88 -0.68 -2.27 -5.49
CA ARG A 88 -0.79 -3.68 -5.82
C ARG A 88 -1.86 -4.40 -5.01
N SER A 89 -2.23 -5.59 -5.48
CA SER A 89 -3.20 -6.45 -4.80
C SER A 89 -2.55 -7.23 -3.65
N HIS A 90 -1.34 -7.74 -3.83
CA HIS A 90 -0.63 -8.55 -2.83
C HIS A 90 0.78 -8.01 -2.63
N THR A 91 1.22 -7.95 -1.37
CA THR A 91 2.55 -7.47 -0.99
C THR A 91 3.15 -8.40 0.05
N ILE A 92 4.43 -8.77 -0.11
CA ILE A 92 5.22 -9.39 0.95
C ILE A 92 6.01 -8.28 1.64
N SER A 93 5.93 -8.18 2.96
CA SER A 93 6.73 -7.23 3.74
C SER A 93 7.34 -7.88 4.97
N SER A 94 8.60 -7.51 5.26
CA SER A 94 9.30 -7.85 6.50
C SER A 94 8.81 -7.04 7.71
N GLY A 95 7.90 -6.09 7.50
CA GLY A 95 7.35 -5.26 8.57
C GLY A 95 8.33 -4.25 9.15
N LEU A 96 9.44 -4.00 8.47
CA LEU A 96 10.43 -2.97 8.79
C LEU A 96 10.13 -1.68 8.01
N PRO A 97 10.66 -0.52 8.46
CA PRO A 97 10.62 0.71 7.66
C PRO A 97 11.21 0.45 6.28
N SER A 98 10.45 0.79 5.24
CA SER A 98 10.89 0.59 3.86
C SER A 98 11.42 1.90 3.29
N ASN A 99 12.65 1.86 2.77
CA ASN A 99 13.18 2.89 1.90
C ASN A 99 12.56 2.70 0.51
N VAL A 100 11.35 3.20 0.30
CA VAL A 100 10.76 3.25 -1.04
C VAL A 100 11.47 4.34 -1.82
N GLN A 101 12.08 3.97 -2.95
CA GLN A 101 12.79 4.90 -3.83
C GLN A 101 11.92 6.14 -4.12
N GLY A 102 12.49 7.33 -3.88
CA GLY A 102 11.89 8.62 -4.23
C GLY A 102 10.93 9.24 -3.22
N ALA A 103 10.69 8.66 -2.04
CA ALA A 103 9.67 9.18 -1.12
C ALA A 103 10.00 9.10 0.39
N GLY A 104 11.30 9.07 0.72
CA GLY A 104 11.80 9.13 2.10
C GLY A 104 11.55 7.85 2.91
N ASN A 105 11.99 7.86 4.17
CA ASN A 105 11.77 6.77 5.12
C ASN A 105 10.26 6.63 5.38
N ALA A 106 9.63 5.58 4.84
CA ALA A 106 8.27 5.23 5.23
C ALA A 106 8.32 4.51 6.58
N PRO A 107 7.48 4.87 7.57
CA PRO A 107 7.42 4.15 8.83
C PRO A 107 7.05 2.68 8.57
N ALA A 108 7.42 1.81 9.51
CA ALA A 108 6.98 0.42 9.49
C ALA A 108 5.43 0.35 9.40
N PRO A 109 4.88 -0.67 8.71
CA PRO A 109 3.46 -0.91 8.75
C PRO A 109 2.96 -1.02 10.20
N TYR A 110 1.78 -0.50 10.48
CA TYR A 110 1.19 -0.61 11.82
C TYR A 110 -0.17 -1.25 11.74
N ILE A 111 -0.51 -2.04 12.77
CA ILE A 111 -1.82 -2.67 12.89
C ILE A 111 -2.86 -1.60 13.19
N ILE A 112 -3.96 -1.63 12.44
CA ILE A 112 -5.11 -0.78 12.68
C ILE A 112 -5.75 -1.19 14.01
N PRO A 113 -5.91 -0.26 14.97
CA PRO A 113 -6.61 -0.54 16.22
C PRO A 113 -8.07 -0.90 15.94
N ASP A 114 -8.74 -1.51 16.92
CA ASP A 114 -10.18 -1.73 16.79
C ASP A 114 -10.90 -0.38 16.66
N LEU A 115 -11.65 -0.22 15.56
CA LEU A 115 -12.35 1.02 15.23
C LEU A 115 -13.79 1.03 15.76
N GLY A 116 -14.21 0.03 16.55
CA GLY A 116 -15.54 0.00 17.16
C GLY A 116 -16.68 -0.03 16.14
N GLY A 117 -16.45 -0.63 14.97
CA GLY A 117 -17.42 -0.71 13.87
C GLY A 117 -17.33 0.41 12.82
N LEU A 118 -16.43 1.39 12.96
CA LEU A 118 -16.23 2.40 11.93
C LEU A 118 -15.64 1.82 10.63
N PRO A 119 -15.93 2.41 9.46
CA PRO A 119 -15.32 1.99 8.20
C PRO A 119 -13.80 2.10 8.24
N ARG A 120 -13.11 1.03 7.80
CA ARG A 120 -11.63 0.97 7.82
C ARG A 120 -10.97 2.02 6.92
N SER A 121 -11.67 2.48 5.89
CA SER A 121 -11.23 3.58 5.02
C SER A 121 -11.00 4.89 5.79
N TYR A 122 -11.58 5.06 6.98
CA TYR A 122 -11.38 6.25 7.80
C TYR A 122 -9.93 6.41 8.26
N VAL A 123 -9.18 5.30 8.40
CA VAL A 123 -7.76 5.30 8.78
C VAL A 123 -6.85 5.82 7.67
N LEU A 124 -7.35 5.87 6.42
CA LEU A 124 -6.64 6.54 5.32
C LEU A 124 -7.02 8.01 5.18
N GLY A 125 -8.17 8.42 5.72
CA GLY A 125 -8.70 9.78 5.65
C GLY A 125 -8.64 10.50 7.01
N VAL A 126 -9.79 10.64 7.65
CA VAL A 126 -10.00 11.47 8.87
C VAL A 126 -9.20 10.98 10.08
N LEU A 127 -8.95 9.67 10.20
CA LEU A 127 -8.12 9.10 11.26
C LEU A 127 -6.67 8.84 10.79
N GLY A 128 -6.37 9.14 9.53
CA GLY A 128 -5.07 8.94 8.90
C GLY A 128 -4.24 10.22 8.80
N MET A 129 -3.16 10.15 8.02
CA MET A 129 -2.32 11.32 7.73
C MET A 129 -3.11 12.56 7.27
N PRO A 130 -4.15 12.47 6.42
CA PRO A 130 -4.94 13.65 6.01
C PRO A 130 -5.69 14.33 7.16
N GLY A 131 -6.27 13.55 8.09
CA GLY A 131 -6.93 14.11 9.28
C GLY A 131 -5.95 14.73 10.27
N LEU A 132 -4.80 14.08 10.50
CA LEU A 132 -3.73 14.57 11.38
C LEU A 132 -3.12 15.90 10.93
N VAL A 133 -3.09 16.18 9.61
CA VAL A 133 -2.60 17.47 9.09
C VAL A 133 -3.69 18.54 8.97
N SER A 134 -4.97 18.20 9.11
CA SER A 134 -6.07 19.19 9.12
C SER A 134 -6.28 19.85 10.48
N SER A 135 -5.65 19.31 11.53
CA SER A 135 -5.68 19.81 12.91
C SER A 135 -4.46 20.67 13.28
N LEU A 136 -3.68 21.13 12.29
CA LEU A 136 -2.58 22.09 12.42
C LEU A 136 -2.93 23.37 11.66
#